data_AF-A0A087KIE4-F1
#
_entry.id   AF-A0A087KIE4-F1
#
_cell.length_a   1.000
_cell.length_b   1.000
_cell.length_c   1.000
_cell.angle_alpha   90.00
_cell.angle_beta   90.00
_cell.angle_gamma   90.00
#
_symmetry.space_group_name_H-M   'P 1'
#
loop_
_entity.id
_entity.type
_entity.pdbx_description
1 polymer ?
#
loop_
_entity_poly.entity_id
_entity_poly.type
_entity_poly.pdbx_seq_one_letter_code
_entity_poly.pdbx_strand_id
1 'polypeptide(L)'
;MDLKADYRGELAQRARVFLNYTQKEMAALFGLSLRSWQDKEQNTNRVSVSETYMLLLLLNEHPDYQLLPRIDDVKTPAQHAAKIAVELAQCLTERVPLPTKVVELENALNAAILAFREDFVADMDQGQGDLSPLAVLSKELEKARNQIISLESDNSKLRAELSKKAC
;
A
#
# COMPACT_ATOMS: atom_id res chain seq x y z
N MET A 1 25.84 19.37 9.50
CA MET A 1 25.00 20.35 10.24
C MET A 1 25.39 20.23 11.71
N ASP A 2 25.85 21.30 12.37
CA ASP A 2 26.28 21.22 13.78
C ASP A 2 25.05 21.36 14.70
N LEU A 3 24.40 20.24 15.01
CA LEU A 3 23.16 20.20 15.78
C LEU A 3 23.46 20.25 17.29
N LYS A 4 22.85 21.21 17.98
CA LYS A 4 22.95 21.39 19.44
C LYS A 4 21.60 21.12 20.10
N ALA A 5 21.62 20.67 21.35
CA ALA A 5 20.40 20.48 22.14
C ALA A 5 19.71 21.83 22.36
N ASP A 6 18.42 21.90 21.99
CA ASP A 6 17.67 23.15 21.95
C ASP A 6 16.17 22.90 22.24
N TYR A 7 15.43 23.97 22.47
CA TYR A 7 13.99 23.95 22.66
C TYR A 7 13.30 23.75 21.30
N ARG A 8 12.94 22.50 21.02
CA ARG A 8 12.34 22.05 19.75
C ARG A 8 11.04 21.30 19.97
N GLY A 9 10.20 21.83 20.86
CA GLY A 9 8.88 21.29 21.17
C GLY A 9 7.96 21.20 19.95
N GLU A 10 8.12 22.12 19.00
CA GLU A 10 7.43 22.04 17.70
C GLU A 10 7.80 20.77 16.94
N LEU A 11 9.07 20.35 16.95
CA LEU A 11 9.50 19.11 16.28
C LEU A 11 8.88 17.87 16.94
N ALA A 12 8.81 17.86 18.27
CA ALA A 12 8.16 16.79 19.02
C ALA A 12 6.66 16.71 18.69
N GLN A 13 5.99 17.86 18.65
CA GLN A 13 4.57 17.95 18.28
C GLN A 13 4.34 17.49 16.83
N ARG A 14 5.17 17.95 15.89
CA ARG A 14 5.11 17.55 14.48
C ARG A 14 5.24 16.04 14.32
N ALA A 15 6.25 15.43 14.95
CA ALA A 15 6.45 13.98 14.90
C ALA A 15 5.23 13.21 15.43
N ARG A 16 4.64 13.67 16.54
CA ARG A 16 3.43 13.05 17.09
C ARG A 16 2.24 13.13 16.13
N VAL A 17 1.99 14.30 15.55
CA VAL A 17 0.88 14.53 14.61
C VAL A 17 1.10 13.71 13.34
N PHE A 18 2.33 13.64 12.84
CA PHE A 18 2.69 12.84 11.66
C PHE A 18 2.41 11.35 11.85
N LEU A 19 2.71 10.81 13.03
CA LEU A 19 2.40 9.42 13.38
C LEU A 19 0.93 9.18 13.76
N ASN A 20 0.10 10.23 13.80
CA ASN A 20 -1.28 10.18 14.26
C ASN A 20 -1.43 9.61 15.68
N TYR A 21 -0.50 9.95 16.58
CA TYR A 21 -0.50 9.47 17.97
C TYR A 21 -1.06 10.53 18.93
N THR A 22 -1.67 10.05 20.01
CA THR A 22 -1.96 10.87 21.19
C THR A 22 -0.68 11.18 21.96
N GLN A 23 -0.70 12.21 22.83
CA GLN A 23 0.46 12.52 23.69
C GLN A 23 0.84 11.34 24.61
N LYS A 24 -0.15 10.53 25.02
CA LYS A 24 0.07 9.35 25.86
C LYS A 24 0.77 8.22 25.10
N GLU A 25 0.35 7.95 23.87
CA GLU A 25 0.96 6.92 23.01
C GLU A 25 2.38 7.31 22.61
N MET A 26 2.59 8.60 22.29
CA MET A 26 3.92 9.10 21.96
C MET A 26 4.86 9.05 23.18
N ALA A 27 4.36 9.38 24.37
CA ALA A 27 5.13 9.22 25.60
C ALA A 27 5.52 7.75 25.85
N ALA A 28 4.59 6.82 25.60
CA ALA A 28 4.85 5.39 25.72
C ALA A 28 5.89 4.90 24.69
N LEU A 29 5.84 5.38 23.45
CA LEU A 29 6.82 5.05 22.40
C LEU A 29 8.26 5.40 22.83
N PHE A 30 8.44 6.54 23.48
CA PHE A 30 9.74 7.00 23.99
C PHE A 30 10.07 6.49 25.40
N GLY A 31 9.20 5.66 26.00
CA GLY A 31 9.44 5.10 27.35
C GLY A 31 9.45 6.14 28.47
N LEU A 32 8.68 7.22 28.33
CA LEU A 32 8.67 8.35 29.26
C LEU A 32 7.26 8.71 29.72
N SER A 33 7.17 9.51 30.79
CA SER A 33 5.87 9.91 31.34
C SER A 33 5.12 10.88 30.41
N LEU A 34 3.79 10.87 30.44
CA LEU A 34 2.96 11.82 29.69
C LEU A 34 3.37 13.27 29.97
N ARG A 35 3.63 13.60 31.24
CA ARG A 35 4.02 14.95 31.65
C ARG A 35 5.35 15.35 31.02
N SER A 36 6.34 14.44 31.03
CA SER A 36 7.63 14.69 30.40
C SER A 36 7.52 14.92 28.89
N TRP A 37 6.58 14.25 28.21
CA TRP A 37 6.31 14.52 26.79
C TRP A 37 5.65 15.89 26.57
N GLN A 38 4.64 16.23 27.38
CA GLN A 38 3.98 17.53 27.33
C GLN A 38 4.96 18.70 27.57
N ASP A 39 5.85 18.55 28.55
CA ASP A 39 6.89 19.55 28.84
C ASP A 39 7.86 19.73 27.66
N LYS A 40 8.10 18.68 26.85
CA LYS A 40 8.88 18.79 25.62
C LYS A 40 8.13 19.57 24.55
N GLU A 41 6.86 19.23 24.28
CA GLU A 41 6.04 19.95 23.29
C GLU A 41 5.88 21.43 23.63
N GLN A 42 5.82 21.76 24.93
CA GLN A 42 5.67 23.13 25.44
C GLN A 42 6.99 23.93 25.48
N ASN A 43 8.10 23.39 24.97
CA ASN A 43 9.44 24.01 25.07
C ASN A 43 9.89 24.25 26.52
N THR A 44 9.39 23.50 27.49
CA THR A 44 9.84 23.59 28.89
C THR A 44 11.16 22.84 29.06
N ASN A 45 11.31 21.71 28.37
CA ASN A 45 12.52 20.89 28.38
C ASN A 45 13.23 20.93 27.02
N ARG A 46 14.57 20.88 27.05
CA ARG A 46 15.39 20.76 25.84
C ARG A 46 15.24 19.38 25.23
N VAL A 47 15.17 19.33 23.90
CA VAL A 47 15.28 18.09 23.14
C VAL A 47 16.77 17.85 22.90
N SER A 48 17.25 16.68 23.29
CA SER A 48 18.65 16.30 23.05
C SER A 48 18.94 16.16 21.55
N VAL A 49 20.22 16.17 21.19
CA VAL A 49 20.64 15.99 19.78
C VAL A 49 20.17 14.63 19.25
N SER A 50 20.31 13.56 20.04
CA SER A 50 19.87 12.22 19.66
C SER A 50 18.35 12.14 19.48
N GLU A 51 17.58 12.76 20.36
CA GLU A 51 16.12 12.82 20.21
C GLU A 51 15.72 13.63 18.98
N THR A 52 16.43 14.71 18.67
CA THR A 52 16.19 15.49 17.45
C THR A 52 16.34 14.62 16.22
N TYR A 53 17.45 13.87 16.11
CA TYR A 53 17.64 12.95 14.98
C TYR A 53 16.59 11.85 14.93
N MET A 54 16.17 11.31 16.09
CA MET A 54 15.10 10.32 16.14
C MET A 54 13.76 10.89 15.66
N LEU A 55 13.40 12.11 16.05
CA LEU A 55 12.19 12.76 15.58
C LEU A 55 12.24 13.06 14.08
N LEU A 56 13.39 13.48 13.56
CA LEU A 56 13.59 13.66 12.12
C LEU A 56 13.48 12.33 11.35
N LEU A 57 13.99 11.23 11.91
CA LEU A 57 13.82 9.88 11.33
C LEU A 57 12.35 9.49 11.26
N LEU A 58 11.59 9.72 12.33
CA LEU A 58 10.15 9.45 12.38
C LEU A 58 9.36 10.31 11.37
N LEU A 59 9.83 11.54 11.10
CA LEU A 59 9.27 12.43 10.10
C LEU A 59 9.76 12.17 8.67
N ASN A 60 10.69 11.23 8.49
CA ASN A 60 11.39 11.00 7.21
C ASN A 60 12.13 12.25 6.68
N GLU A 61 12.62 13.10 7.59
CA GLU A 61 13.35 14.35 7.32
C GLU A 61 14.82 14.30 7.76
N HIS A 62 15.31 13.12 8.16
CA HIS A 62 16.70 12.98 8.57
C HIS A 62 17.64 13.12 7.36
N PRO A 63 18.73 13.90 7.46
CA PRO A 63 19.58 14.23 6.31
C PRO A 63 20.23 13.02 5.65
N ASP A 64 20.67 12.04 6.44
CA ASP A 64 21.50 10.93 5.95
C ASP A 64 20.83 9.55 6.00
N TYR A 65 19.67 9.41 6.66
CA TYR A 65 19.10 8.12 7.00
C TYR A 65 17.59 8.11 6.83
N GLN A 66 17.03 6.96 6.50
CA GLN A 66 15.60 6.74 6.36
C GLN A 66 15.18 5.52 7.18
N LEU A 67 14.01 5.58 7.81
CA LEU A 67 13.41 4.42 8.46
C LEU A 67 12.73 3.54 7.41
N LEU A 68 13.12 2.28 7.38
CA LEU A 68 12.49 1.25 6.56
C LEU A 68 11.82 0.22 7.48
N PRO A 69 10.64 -0.32 7.10
CA PRO A 69 10.05 -1.45 7.79
C PRO A 69 11.04 -2.61 7.85
N ARG A 70 11.06 -3.31 8.98
CA ARG A 70 11.87 -4.53 9.10
C ARG A 70 11.29 -5.63 8.21
N ILE A 71 12.15 -6.31 7.47
CA ILE A 71 11.82 -7.46 6.63
C ILE A 71 12.38 -8.69 7.36
N ASP A 72 11.77 -9.04 8.48
CA ASP A 72 12.33 -10.04 9.41
C ASP A 72 12.17 -11.48 8.91
N ASP A 73 11.22 -11.74 8.00
CA ASP A 73 11.03 -13.02 7.32
C ASP A 73 10.51 -12.78 5.89
N VAL A 74 11.19 -13.33 4.87
CA VAL A 74 10.68 -13.32 3.49
C VAL A 74 9.58 -14.37 3.39
N LYS A 75 8.31 -13.96 3.47
CA LYS A 75 7.14 -14.85 3.37
C LYS A 75 6.44 -14.73 2.03
N THR A 76 6.55 -13.56 1.38
CA THR A 76 5.92 -13.30 0.09
C THR A 76 6.95 -12.92 -0.97
N PRO A 77 6.67 -13.17 -2.27
CA PRO A 77 7.49 -12.68 -3.36
C PRO A 77 7.73 -11.17 -3.31
N ALA A 78 6.73 -10.39 -2.88
CA ALA A 78 6.87 -8.94 -2.68
C ALA A 78 7.93 -8.59 -1.61
N GLN A 79 7.92 -9.29 -0.47
CA GLN A 79 8.92 -9.10 0.59
C GLN A 79 10.31 -9.51 0.13
N HIS A 80 10.42 -10.56 -0.70
CA HIS A 80 11.69 -10.98 -1.28
C HIS A 80 12.28 -9.91 -2.18
N ALA A 81 11.48 -9.37 -3.11
CA ALA A 81 11.89 -8.28 -3.99
C ALA A 81 12.29 -7.03 -3.19
N ALA A 82 11.52 -6.68 -2.16
CA ALA A 82 11.84 -5.54 -1.29
C ALA A 82 13.19 -5.73 -0.57
N LYS A 83 13.49 -6.94 -0.08
CA LYS A 83 14.77 -7.23 0.57
C LYS A 83 15.95 -7.02 -0.38
N ILE A 84 15.88 -7.57 -1.58
CA ILE A 84 16.95 -7.43 -2.59
C ILE A 84 17.10 -5.97 -3.01
N ALA A 85 16.00 -5.22 -3.15
CA ALA A 85 16.05 -3.80 -3.47
C ALA A 85 16.80 -2.99 -2.39
N VAL A 86 16.58 -3.31 -1.11
CA VAL A 86 17.31 -2.68 0.00
C VAL A 86 18.80 -3.04 -0.04
N GLU A 87 19.14 -4.30 -0.29
CA GLU A 87 20.54 -4.74 -0.41
C GLU A 87 21.26 -4.06 -1.59
N LEU A 88 20.59 -3.91 -2.74
CA LEU A 88 21.10 -3.18 -3.90
C LEU A 88 21.33 -1.69 -3.57
N ALA A 89 20.35 -1.03 -2.93
CA ALA A 89 20.48 0.35 -2.52
C ALA A 89 21.65 0.57 -1.54
N GLN A 90 21.81 -0.34 -0.57
CA GLN A 90 22.96 -0.33 0.34
C GLN A 90 24.27 -0.48 -0.43
N CYS A 91 24.36 -1.43 -1.36
CA CYS A 91 25.57 -1.63 -2.17
C CYS A 91 25.94 -0.39 -2.98
N LEU A 92 24.96 0.32 -3.56
CA LEU A 92 25.18 1.54 -4.35
C LEU A 92 25.59 2.75 -3.50
N THR A 93 25.26 2.75 -2.21
CA THR A 93 25.60 3.83 -1.27
C THR A 93 26.90 3.57 -0.50
N GLU A 94 27.53 2.41 -0.68
CA GLU A 94 28.87 2.14 -0.20
C GLU A 94 29.89 3.11 -0.82
N ARG A 95 31.01 3.36 -0.12
CA ARG A 95 32.05 4.28 -0.61
C ARG A 95 32.65 3.85 -1.96
N VAL A 96 32.69 2.55 -2.23
CA VAL A 96 33.19 1.97 -3.49
C VAL A 96 32.26 0.82 -3.89
N PRO A 97 31.20 1.08 -4.67
CA PRO A 97 30.32 0.03 -5.15
C PRO A 97 31.06 -0.84 -6.17
N LEU A 98 31.05 -2.15 -5.98
CA LEU A 98 31.65 -3.10 -6.92
C LEU A 98 30.68 -3.37 -8.08
N PRO A 99 31.03 -3.06 -9.35
CA PRO A 99 30.11 -3.22 -10.48
C PRO A 99 29.58 -4.64 -10.64
N THR A 100 30.41 -5.66 -10.41
CA THR A 100 29.99 -7.07 -10.49
C THR A 100 28.88 -7.40 -9.51
N LYS A 101 29.02 -6.97 -8.25
CA LYS A 101 28.02 -7.18 -7.19
C LYS A 101 26.73 -6.41 -7.48
N VAL A 102 26.85 -5.19 -8.03
CA VAL A 102 25.69 -4.39 -8.45
C VAL A 102 24.90 -5.12 -9.55
N VAL A 103 25.58 -5.64 -10.57
CA VAL A 103 24.94 -6.39 -11.67
C VAL A 103 24.30 -7.69 -11.16
N GLU A 104 24.97 -8.40 -10.26
CA GLU A 104 24.40 -9.59 -9.62
C GLU A 104 23.09 -9.28 -8.87
N LEU A 105 23.09 -8.22 -8.06
CA LEU A 105 21.92 -7.79 -7.29
C LEU A 105 20.81 -7.23 -8.20
N GLU A 106 21.15 -6.53 -9.28
CA GLU A 106 20.19 -6.05 -10.28
C GLU A 106 19.48 -7.23 -10.97
N ASN A 107 20.23 -8.25 -11.39
CA ASN A 107 19.66 -9.45 -11.99
C ASN A 107 18.76 -10.21 -11.00
N ALA A 108 19.20 -10.34 -9.74
CA ALA A 108 18.41 -10.96 -8.69
C ALA A 108 17.11 -10.19 -8.41
N LEU A 109 17.17 -8.85 -8.40
CA LEU A 109 16.00 -7.98 -8.22
C LEU A 109 15.01 -8.16 -9.36
N ASN A 110 15.48 -8.14 -10.61
CA ASN A 110 14.64 -8.34 -11.78
C ASN A 110 13.92 -9.71 -11.74
N ALA A 111 14.62 -10.77 -11.36
CA ALA A 111 14.02 -12.09 -11.17
C ALA A 111 12.96 -12.11 -10.05
N ALA A 112 13.24 -11.45 -8.92
CA ALA A 112 12.29 -11.38 -7.81
C ALA A 112 11.04 -10.56 -8.15
N ILE A 113 11.18 -9.48 -8.92
CA ILE A 113 10.04 -8.68 -9.42
C ILE A 113 9.17 -9.50 -10.37
N LEU A 114 9.78 -10.31 -11.24
CA LEU A 114 9.03 -11.22 -12.12
C LEU A 114 8.22 -12.23 -11.31
N ALA A 115 8.84 -12.89 -10.32
CA ALA A 115 8.14 -13.83 -9.44
C ALA A 115 6.98 -13.16 -8.68
N PHE A 116 7.18 -11.93 -8.19
CA PHE A 116 6.10 -11.15 -7.57
C PHE A 116 4.95 -10.86 -8.54
N ARG A 117 5.26 -10.53 -9.80
CA ARG A 117 4.24 -10.28 -10.81
C ARG A 117 3.44 -11.54 -11.12
N GLU A 118 4.12 -12.69 -11.25
CA GLU A 118 3.47 -13.97 -11.51
C GLU A 118 2.55 -14.40 -10.36
N ASP A 119 3.02 -14.25 -9.11
CA ASP A 119 2.24 -14.48 -7.89
C ASP A 119 0.98 -13.59 -7.86
N PHE A 120 1.13 -12.29 -8.15
CA PHE A 120 0.00 -11.37 -8.24
C PHE A 120 -1.02 -11.76 -9.32
N VAL A 121 -0.55 -12.20 -10.50
CA VAL A 121 -1.44 -12.65 -11.58
C VAL A 121 -2.16 -13.93 -11.19
N ALA A 122 -1.47 -14.90 -10.57
CA ALA A 122 -2.09 -16.13 -10.09
C ALA A 122 -3.16 -15.88 -9.04
N ASP A 123 -2.92 -14.96 -8.10
CA ASP A 123 -3.92 -14.53 -7.11
C ASP A 123 -5.13 -13.86 -7.77
N MET A 124 -4.93 -13.04 -8.81
CA MET A 124 -6.01 -12.42 -9.57
C MET A 124 -6.84 -13.44 -10.36
N ASP A 125 -6.19 -14.45 -10.94
CA ASP A 125 -6.87 -15.54 -11.67
C ASP A 125 -7.67 -16.45 -10.72
N GLN A 126 -7.19 -16.65 -9.48
CA GLN A 126 -7.92 -17.35 -8.43
C GLN A 126 -9.03 -16.49 -7.80
N GLY A 127 -8.83 -15.17 -7.75
CA GLY A 127 -9.78 -14.17 -7.26
C GLY A 127 -10.92 -13.86 -8.24
N GLN A 128 -10.83 -14.30 -9.49
CA GLN A 128 -12.00 -14.54 -10.34
C GLN A 128 -12.77 -15.76 -9.81
N GLY A 129 -13.35 -15.59 -8.62
CA GLY A 129 -14.22 -16.58 -8.00
C GLY A 129 -15.23 -17.07 -9.04
N ASP A 130 -15.28 -18.39 -9.19
CA ASP A 130 -16.11 -19.17 -10.11
C ASP A 130 -17.14 -18.29 -10.83
N LEU A 131 -16.80 -17.75 -12.00
CA LEU A 131 -17.69 -16.88 -12.77
C LEU A 131 -18.88 -17.69 -13.35
N SER A 132 -18.97 -18.99 -13.05
CA SER A 132 -20.06 -19.87 -13.44
C SER A 132 -21.46 -19.33 -13.10
N PRO A 133 -21.76 -18.79 -11.89
CA PRO A 133 -23.08 -18.24 -11.60
C PRO A 133 -23.38 -16.99 -12.45
N LEU A 134 -22.40 -16.11 -12.69
CA LEU A 134 -22.59 -14.92 -13.54
C LEU A 134 -22.75 -15.30 -15.02
N ALA A 135 -22.01 -16.31 -15.48
CA ALA A 135 -22.13 -16.86 -16.83
C ALA A 135 -23.48 -17.56 -17.04
N VAL A 136 -23.97 -18.30 -16.03
CA VAL A 136 -25.31 -18.90 -16.02
C VAL A 136 -26.38 -17.82 -16.05
N LEU A 137 -26.28 -16.79 -15.20
CA LEU A 137 -27.22 -15.67 -15.17
C LEU A 137 -27.22 -14.89 -16.50
N SER A 138 -26.06 -14.68 -17.12
CA SER A 138 -25.98 -14.05 -18.45
C SER A 138 -26.72 -14.87 -19.51
N LYS A 139 -26.55 -16.20 -19.48
CA LYS A 139 -27.19 -17.12 -20.43
C LYS A 139 -28.71 -17.21 -20.22
N GLU A 140 -29.17 -17.18 -18.97
CA GLU A 140 -30.59 -17.12 -18.63
C GLU A 140 -31.23 -15.79 -19.05
N LEU A 141 -30.51 -14.68 -18.87
CA LEU A 141 -30.98 -13.35 -19.27
C LEU A 141 -31.12 -13.24 -20.79
N GLU A 142 -30.21 -13.85 -21.55
CA GLU A 142 -30.27 -13.91 -23.00
C GLU A 142 -31.42 -14.81 -23.50
N LYS A 143 -31.67 -15.93 -22.83
CA LYS A 143 -32.84 -16.78 -23.09
C LYS A 143 -34.15 -16.03 -22.82
N ALA A 144 -34.24 -15.28 -21.71
CA ALA A 144 -35.40 -14.48 -21.38
C ALA A 144 -35.64 -13.36 -22.41
N ARG A 145 -34.58 -12.69 -22.87
CA ARG A 145 -34.67 -11.68 -23.95
C ARG A 145 -35.24 -12.27 -25.24
N ASN A 146 -34.73 -13.42 -25.68
CA ASN A 146 -35.20 -14.08 -26.89
C ASN A 146 -36.69 -14.49 -26.78
N GLN A 147 -37.11 -14.91 -25.58
CA GLN A 147 -38.50 -15.26 -25.34
C GLN A 147 -39.43 -14.04 -25.38
N ILE A 148 -39.01 -12.89 -24.85
CA ILE A 148 -39.76 -11.62 -24.96
C ILE A 148 -39.93 -11.22 -26.42
N ILE A 149 -38.85 -11.26 -27.22
CA ILE A 149 -38.91 -10.93 -28.66
C ILE A 149 -39.92 -11.83 -29.39
N SER A 150 -39.96 -13.13 -29.08
CA SER A 150 -40.95 -14.05 -29.67
C SER A 150 -42.38 -13.65 -29.30
N LEU A 151 -42.64 -13.34 -28.02
CA LEU A 151 -43.96 -12.96 -27.53
C LEU A 151 -44.43 -11.61 -28.09
N GLU A 152 -43.51 -10.67 -28.31
CA GLU A 152 -43.82 -9.39 -28.95
C GLU A 152 -44.20 -9.58 -30.42
N SER A 153 -43.48 -10.44 -31.15
CA SER A 153 -43.85 -10.84 -32.52
C SER A 153 -45.25 -11.45 -32.56
N ASP A 154 -45.56 -12.37 -31.65
CA ASP A 154 -46.85 -13.06 -31.65
C ASP A 154 -48.00 -12.12 -31.24
N ASN A 155 -47.77 -11.22 -30.27
CA ASN A 155 -48.73 -10.15 -29.96
C ASN A 155 -48.95 -9.21 -31.14
N SER A 156 -47.91 -8.88 -31.91
CA SER A 156 -48.04 -8.05 -33.11
C SER A 156 -48.92 -8.75 -34.17
N LYS A 157 -48.75 -10.05 -34.37
CA LYS A 157 -49.59 -10.84 -35.29
C LYS A 157 -51.05 -10.88 -34.83
N LEU A 158 -51.28 -11.16 -33.54
CA LEU A 158 -52.63 -11.17 -32.96
C LEU A 158 -53.31 -9.80 -33.06
N ARG A 159 -52.58 -8.70 -32.83
CA ARG A 159 -53.10 -7.34 -33.04
C ARG A 159 -53.47 -7.10 -34.50
N ALA A 160 -52.67 -7.54 -35.45
CA ALA A 160 -52.98 -7.43 -36.88
C ALA A 160 -54.20 -8.27 -37.27
N GLU A 161 -54.37 -9.46 -36.70
CA GLU A 161 -55.56 -10.31 -36.92
C GLU A 161 -56.83 -9.72 -36.31
N LEU A 162 -56.74 -9.17 -35.09
CA LEU A 162 -57.86 -8.47 -34.45
C LEU A 162 -58.25 -7.22 -35.24
N SER A 163 -57.28 -6.46 -35.76
CA SER A 163 -57.54 -5.31 -36.63
C SER A 163 -58.19 -5.70 -37.95
N LYS A 164 -57.90 -6.90 -38.50
CA LYS A 164 -58.56 -7.43 -39.69
C LYS A 164 -59.97 -7.96 -39.43
N LYS A 165 -60.27 -8.39 -38.21
CA LYS A 165 -61.61 -8.85 -37.80
C LYS A 165 -62.55 -7.71 -37.37
N ALA A 166 -62.00 -6.53 -37.07
CA ALA A 166 -62.75 -5.33 -36.69
C ALA A 166 -63.15 -4.44 -37.88
N CYS A 167 -62.82 -4.86 -39.11
CA CYS A 167 -63.18 -4.21 -40.37
C CYS A 167 -64.06 -5.15 -41.19
#